data_AF-A0A7K0UYR7-F1
#
_entry.id   AF-A0A7K0UYR7-F1
#
_cell.length_a   1.000
_cell.length_b   1.000
_cell.length_c   1.000
_cell.angle_alpha   90.00
_cell.angle_beta   90.00
_cell.angle_gamma   90.00
#
_symmetry.space_group_name_H-M   'P 1'
#
loop_
_entity.id
_entity.type
_entity.pdbx_description
1 polymer ?
#
loop_
_entity_poly.entity_id
_entity_poly.type
_entity_poly.pdbx_seq_one_letter_code
_entity_poly.pdbx_strand_id
1 'polypeptide(L)' 'GQIFVKGQVIKTVPESQIVETLIEEAMRLAEEMEAAGVESGTPTVTTK' A
#
# COMPACT_ATOMS: atom_id res chain seq x y z
N GLY A 1 4.88 3.94 11.17
CA GLY A 1 4.20 4.66 10.08
C GLY A 1 2.84 4.04 9.80
N GLN A 2 1.94 4.82 9.18
CA GLN A 2 0.62 4.34 8.73
C GLN A 2 0.62 4.18 7.20
N ILE A 3 0.02 3.10 6.73
CA ILE A 3 -0.11 2.79 5.29
C ILE A 3 -1.54 3.13 4.85
N PHE A 4 -1.64 3.91 3.76
CA PHE A 4 -2.90 4.30 3.15
C PHE A 4 -3.02 3.71 1.75
N VAL A 5 -4.17 3.10 1.47
CA VAL A 5 -4.54 2.66 0.12
C VAL A 5 -5.91 3.25 -0.18
N LYS A 6 -6.05 3.95 -1.32
CA LYS A 6 -7.29 4.65 -1.71
C LYS A 6 -7.85 5.59 -0.62
N GLY A 7 -6.98 6.20 0.18
CA GLY A 7 -7.38 7.12 1.26
C GLY A 7 -7.90 6.44 2.54
N GLN A 8 -7.82 5.11 2.65
CA GLN A 8 -8.18 4.37 3.86
C GLN A 8 -6.93 3.82 4.55
N VAL A 9 -6.91 3.90 5.89
CA VAL A 9 -5.84 3.31 6.71
C VAL A 9 -5.98 1.79 6.65
N ILE A 10 -4.97 1.12 6.10
CA ILE A 10 -4.97 -0.34 5.99
C ILE A 10 -4.21 -0.97 7.16
N LYS A 11 -3.04 -0.41 7.51
CA LYS A 11 -2.18 -1.02 8.54
C LYS A 11 -1.27 0.01 9.20
N THR A 12 -0.98 -0.20 10.48
CA THR A 12 0.08 0.53 11.20
C THR A 12 1.25 -0.41 11.38
N VAL A 13 2.44 0.00 10.93
CA VAL A 13 3.66 -0.81 10.98
C VAL A 13 4.82 0.00 11.58
N PRO A 14 5.78 -0.66 12.26
CA PRO A 14 7.01 0.00 12.72
C PRO A 14 7.83 0.51 11.52
N GLU A 15 8.66 1.52 11.76
CA GLU A 15 9.34 2.29 10.71
C GLU A 15 10.24 1.43 9.81
N SER A 16 10.91 0.45 10.40
CA SER A 16 11.76 -0.53 9.71
C SER A 16 11.00 -1.43 8.73
N GLN A 17 9.69 -1.62 8.93
CA GLN A 17 8.86 -2.50 8.12
C GLN A 17 7.99 -1.74 7.11
N ILE A 18 8.06 -0.40 7.09
CA ILE A 18 7.26 0.42 6.18
C ILE A 18 7.56 0.04 4.73
N VAL A 19 8.84 0.02 4.33
CA VAL A 19 9.24 -0.20 2.94
C VAL A 19 8.89 -1.61 2.47
N GLU A 20 9.20 -2.62 3.29
CA GLU A 20 8.91 -4.02 3.00
C GLU A 20 7.40 -4.25 2.83
N THR A 21 6.60 -3.80 3.80
CA THR A 21 5.14 -3.94 3.76
C THR A 21 4.53 -3.20 2.57
N LEU A 22 5.08 -2.04 2.18
CA LEU A 22 4.57 -1.30 1.03
C LEU A 22 4.84 -2.00 -0.29
N ILE A 23 6.01 -2.61 -0.45
CA ILE A 23 6.35 -3.33 -1.68
C ILE A 23 5.45 -4.56 -1.82
N GLU A 24 5.27 -5.33 -0.73
CA GLU A 24 4.36 -6.49 -0.72
C GLU A 24 2.92 -6.09 -1.06
N GLU A 25 2.40 -5.06 -0.38
CA GLU A 25 1.02 -4.62 -0.61
C GLU A 25 0.86 -3.97 -1.99
N ALA A 26 1.87 -3.30 -2.53
CA ALA A 26 1.83 -2.76 -3.89
C ALA A 26 1.82 -3.87 -4.95
N MET A 27 2.61 -4.94 -4.78
CA MET A 27 2.59 -6.09 -5.70
C MET A 27 1.26 -6.83 -5.64
N ARG A 28 0.73 -7.08 -4.43
CA ARG A 28 -0.58 -7.70 -4.26
C ARG A 28 -1.69 -6.84 -4.87
N LEU A 29 -1.66 -5.52 -4.65
CA LEU A 29 -2.65 -4.61 -5.20
C LEU A 29 -2.53 -4.54 -6.72
N ALA A 30 -1.32 -4.57 -7.29
CA ALA A 30 -1.10 -4.62 -8.73
C ALA A 30 -1.67 -5.90 -9.35
N GLU A 31 -1.45 -7.07 -8.75
CA GLU A 31 -2.05 -8.34 -9.20
C GLU A 31 -3.58 -8.33 -9.10
N GLU A 32 -4.14 -7.87 -7.98
CA GLU A 32 -5.59 -7.74 -7.81
C GLU A 32 -6.20 -6.75 -8.81
N MET A 33 -5.48 -5.68 -9.14
CA MET A 33 -5.92 -4.66 -10.09
C MET A 33 -5.79 -5.07 -11.55
N GLU A 34 -4.74 -5.81 -11.91
CA GLU A 34 -4.59 -6.45 -13.21
C GLU A 34 -5.69 -7.48 -13.44
N ALA A 35 -6.00 -8.28 -12.42
CA ALA A 35 -7.13 -9.22 -12.44
C ALA A 35 -8.50 -8.51 -12.54
N ALA A 36 -8.63 -7.31 -11.97
CA ALA A 36 -9.87 -6.52 -11.97
C ALA A 36 -9.99 -5.53 -13.14
N GLY A 37 -8.94 -5.32 -13.95
CA GLY A 37 -8.91 -4.35 -15.04
C GLY A 37 -8.99 -2.88 -14.60
N VAL A 38 -8.57 -2.55 -13.37
CA VAL A 38 -8.66 -1.20 -12.79
C VAL A 38 -7.26 -0.60 -12.62
N GLU A 39 -7.07 0.65 -13.01
CA GLU A 39 -5.78 1.34 -12.96
C GLU A 39 -5.26 1.52 -11.52
N SER A 40 -3.96 1.30 -11.32
CA SER A 40 -3.35 1.25 -10.00
C SER A 40 -3.20 2.61 -9.31
N GLY A 41 -3.86 2.79 -8.17
CA GLY A 41 -3.68 3.96 -7.31
C GLY A 41 -2.33 3.90 -6.57
N THR A 42 -1.57 4.99 -6.59
CA THR A 42 -0.25 5.05 -5.96
C THR A 42 -0.37 5.07 -4.42
N PRO A 43 0.34 4.19 -3.69
CA PRO A 43 0.32 4.18 -2.23
C PRO A 43 1.01 5.43 -1.67
N THR A 44 0.41 6.06 -0.66
CA THR A 44 0.94 7.27 0.00
C THR A 44 1.22 6.98 1.47
N VAL A 45 2.40 7.43 1.94
CA VAL A 45 2.88 7.20 3.31
C VAL A 45 3.03 8.55 3.99
N THR A 46 2.43 8.70 5.17
CA THR A 46 2.66 9.85 6.04
C THR A 46 3.45 9.38 7.26
N THR A 47 4.69 9.84 7.37
CA THR A 47 5.49 9.77 8.60
C THR A 47 5.22 11.05 9.38
N LYS A 48 4.67 10.93 10.60
CA LYS A 48 4.39 12.07 11.48
C LYS A 48 5.33 12.04 12.66
#